data_AF-A0A7W8BP62-F1
#
_entry.id   AF-A0A7W8BP62-F1
#
_cell.length_a   1.000
_cell.length_b   1.000
_cell.length_c   1.000
_cell.angle_alpha   90.00
_cell.angle_beta   90.00
_cell.angle_gamma   90.00
#
_symmetry.space_group_name_H-M   'P 1'
#
loop_
_entity.id
_entity.type
_entity.pdbx_description
1 polymer ?
#
loop_
_entity_poly.entity_id
_entity_poly.type
_entity_poly.pdbx_seq_one_letter_code
_entity_poly.pdbx_strand_id
1 'polypeptide(L)' 'MQRNAYAQTAVAPYTVRALPGAPVATPLSRDQLDDPDLHARRWTVADAVEQARTDPWAGLPRRGRAPGPARRRLRALRG' A
#
# COMPACT_ATOMS: atom_id res chain seq x y z
N MET A 1 14.17 8.36 0.86
CA MET A 1 13.91 6.97 0.44
C MET A 1 13.51 6.96 -1.03
N GLN A 2 14.29 6.32 -1.90
CA GLN A 2 14.00 6.24 -3.33
C GLN A 2 13.59 4.79 -3.63
N ARG A 3 12.32 4.55 -4.02
CA ARG A 3 11.78 3.25 -4.45
C ARG A 3 11.14 3.28 -5.85
N ASN A 4 11.38 4.36 -6.60
CA ASN A 4 10.81 4.60 -7.93
C ASN A 4 11.89 4.67 -9.03
N ALA A 5 13.13 4.30 -8.73
CA ALA A 5 14.22 4.27 -9.71
C ALA A 5 14.28 2.90 -10.42
N TYR A 6 15.02 2.86 -11.53
CA TYR A 6 15.24 1.63 -12.29
C TYR A 6 15.81 0.50 -11.42
N ALA A 7 15.38 -0.73 -11.68
CA ALA A 7 15.77 -1.95 -10.96
C ALA A 7 15.49 -1.96 -9.44
N GLN A 8 14.68 -1.04 -8.91
CA GLN A 8 14.24 -1.08 -7.52
C GLN A 8 13.01 -1.98 -7.36
N THR A 9 12.96 -2.74 -6.26
CA THR A 9 11.87 -3.68 -5.98
C THR A 9 10.94 -3.15 -4.88
N ALA A 10 9.68 -3.60 -4.95
CA ALA A 10 8.67 -3.45 -3.91
C ALA A 10 8.05 -4.81 -3.63
N VAL A 11 7.55 -5.00 -2.41
CA VAL A 11 6.82 -6.23 -2.07
C VAL A 11 5.43 -6.15 -2.69
N ALA A 12 5.05 -7.19 -3.43
CA ALA A 12 3.73 -7.28 -4.02
C ALA A 12 2.66 -7.45 -2.92
N PRO A 13 1.45 -6.89 -3.11
CA PRO A 13 0.33 -7.13 -2.21
C PRO A 13 0.11 -8.62 -1.93
N TYR A 14 -0.29 -8.94 -0.70
CA TYR A 14 -0.55 -10.31 -0.21
C TYR A 14 0.68 -11.24 -0.18
N THR A 15 1.89 -10.73 -0.39
CA THR A 15 3.12 -11.53 -0.22
C THR A 15 3.48 -11.67 1.25
N VAL A 16 3.82 -12.90 1.68
CA VAL A 16 4.34 -13.21 3.02
C VAL A 16 5.76 -12.64 3.18
N ARG A 17 6.07 -12.11 4.35
CA ARG A 17 7.43 -11.64 4.72
C ARG A 17 8.13 -12.71 5.53
N ALA A 18 9.41 -12.93 5.23
CA ALA A 18 10.30 -13.81 6.00
C ALA A 18 10.67 -13.19 7.36
N LEU A 19 9.70 -13.12 8.26
CA LEU A 19 9.81 -12.59 9.62
C LEU A 19 9.03 -13.50 10.58
N PRO A 20 9.39 -13.54 11.88
CA PRO A 20 8.62 -14.27 12.89
C PRO A 20 7.14 -13.88 12.86
N GLY A 21 6.26 -14.88 12.95
CA GLY A 21 4.81 -14.70 12.85
C GLY A 21 4.27 -14.62 11.42
N ALA A 22 5.11 -14.75 10.39
CA ALA A 22 4.72 -14.75 8.98
C ALA A 22 3.76 -13.60 8.58
N PRO A 23 4.13 -12.32 8.83
CA PRO A 23 3.29 -11.19 8.48
C PRO A 23 3.16 -11.04 6.96
N VAL A 24 2.01 -10.53 6.50
CA VAL A 24 1.66 -10.40 5.09
C VAL A 24 1.59 -8.91 4.71
N ALA A 25 2.05 -8.57 3.50
CA ALA A 25 1.90 -7.23 2.94
C ALA A 25 0.46 -6.96 2.50
N THR A 26 -0.45 -6.83 3.48
CA THR A 26 -1.89 -6.82 3.27
C THR A 26 -2.40 -5.41 2.92
N PRO A 27 -3.11 -5.24 1.79
CA PRO A 27 -3.90 -4.05 1.50
C PRO A 27 -4.90 -3.70 2.61
N LEU A 28 -5.12 -2.41 2.82
CA LEU A 28 -6.09 -1.88 3.76
C LEU A 28 -6.86 -0.71 3.15
N SER A 29 -8.07 -0.48 3.67
CA SER A 29 -8.90 0.66 3.30
C SER A 29 -8.34 1.96 3.87
N ARG A 30 -8.92 3.09 3.45
CA ARG A 30 -8.55 4.41 3.99
C ARG A 30 -8.91 4.52 5.47
N ASP A 31 -10.11 4.09 5.84
CA ASP A 31 -10.63 4.19 7.20
C ASP A 31 -9.86 3.30 8.19
N GLN A 32 -9.32 2.17 7.71
CA GLN A 32 -8.44 1.32 8.52
C GLN A 32 -7.13 2.00 8.93
N LEU A 33 -6.71 3.08 8.26
CA LEU A 33 -5.51 3.87 8.66
C LEU A 33 -5.74 4.69 9.93
N ASP A 34 -7.00 4.95 10.29
CA ASP A 34 -7.34 5.77 11.46
C ASP A 34 -7.35 4.94 12.76
N ASP A 35 -7.20 3.62 12.67
CA ASP A 35 -7.08 2.73 13.82
C ASP A 35 -5.75 3.00 14.58
N PRO A 36 -5.81 3.45 15.85
CA PRO A 36 -4.62 3.76 16.64
C PRO A 36 -3.75 2.53 16.94
N ASP A 37 -4.33 1.33 16.89
CA ASP A 37 -3.62 0.07 17.13
C ASP A 37 -3.05 -0.53 15.83
N LEU A 38 -3.22 0.15 14.69
CA LEU A 38 -2.70 -0.32 13.41
C LEU A 38 -1.17 -0.43 13.43
N HIS A 39 -0.68 -1.60 13.05
CA HIS A 39 0.75 -1.84 12.86
C HIS A 39 1.06 -2.52 11.54
N ALA A 40 2.28 -2.32 11.04
CA ALA A 40 2.73 -2.85 9.74
C ALA A 40 2.77 -4.39 9.64
N ARG A 41 2.52 -5.10 10.75
CA ARG A 41 2.51 -6.58 10.83
C ARG A 41 1.16 -7.12 11.30
N ARG A 42 0.09 -6.31 11.19
CA ARG A 42 -1.25 -6.61 11.74
C ARG A 42 -1.85 -7.89 11.23
N TRP A 43 -1.59 -8.18 9.96
CA TRP A 43 -2.05 -9.37 9.29
C TRP A 43 -0.91 -10.34 9.06
N THR A 44 -1.22 -11.61 9.23
CA THR A 44 -0.34 -12.77 9.04
C THR A 44 -1.01 -13.77 8.10
N VAL A 45 -0.33 -14.87 7.80
CA VAL A 45 -0.94 -15.97 7.05
C VAL A 45 -2.22 -16.52 7.70
N ALA A 46 -2.44 -16.30 9.00
CA ALA A 46 -3.62 -16.78 9.72
C ALA A 46 -4.89 -15.97 9.44
N ASP A 47 -4.79 -14.66 9.13
CA ASP A 47 -5.94 -13.75 9.03
C ASP A 47 -5.95 -12.88 7.75
N ALA A 48 -4.88 -12.87 6.97
CA ALA A 48 -4.78 -12.04 5.76
C ALA A 48 -5.84 -12.39 4.70
N VAL A 49 -6.30 -13.65 4.65
CA VAL A 49 -7.38 -14.07 3.73
C VAL A 49 -8.71 -13.44 4.11
N GLU A 50 -9.03 -13.34 5.40
CA GLU A 50 -10.27 -12.69 5.85
C GLU A 50 -10.27 -11.21 5.52
N GLN A 51 -9.12 -10.54 5.71
CA GLN A 51 -8.95 -9.16 5.27
C GLN A 51 -9.06 -9.00 3.75
N ALA A 52 -8.53 -9.94 2.96
CA ALA A 52 -8.65 -9.87 1.50
C ALA A 52 -10.12 -9.93 1.04
N ARG A 53 -10.97 -10.69 1.75
CA ARG A 53 -12.41 -10.81 1.45
C ARG A 53 -13.19 -9.52 1.66
N THR A 54 -12.68 -8.58 2.46
CA THR A 54 -13.33 -7.26 2.62
C THR A 54 -13.07 -6.33 1.43
N ASP A 55 -12.30 -6.77 0.43
CA ASP A 55 -11.90 -6.01 -0.75
C ASP A 55 -11.44 -4.56 -0.43
N PRO A 56 -10.38 -4.39 0.38
CA PRO A 56 -9.93 -3.08 0.87
C PRO A 56 -9.55 -2.10 -0.24
N TRP A 57 -9.29 -2.60 -1.45
CA TRP A 57 -8.91 -1.82 -2.62
C TRP A 57 -10.01 -1.76 -3.70
N ALA A 58 -11.24 -2.13 -3.37
CA ALA A 58 -12.40 -2.07 -4.28
C ALA A 58 -12.55 -0.70 -4.97
N GLY A 59 -12.25 0.38 -4.24
CA GLY A 59 -12.34 1.77 -4.71
C GLY A 59 -11.15 2.26 -5.54
N LEU A 60 -10.13 1.44 -5.79
CA LEU A 60 -8.99 1.88 -6.59
C LEU A 60 -9.41 2.15 -8.04
N PRO A 61 -8.91 3.24 -8.66
CA PRO A 61 -9.20 3.52 -10.06
C PRO A 61 -8.72 2.38 -10.95
N ARG A 62 -9.60 1.86 -11.80
CA ARG A 62 -9.25 0.83 -12.80
C ARG A 62 -8.37 1.38 -13.94
N ARG A 63 -8.09 2.69 -13.95
CA ARG A 63 -7.31 3.39 -14.97
C ARG A 63 -6.22 4.23 -14.32
N GLY A 64 -5.08 4.34 -15.00
CA GLY A 64 -3.99 5.21 -14.59
C GLY A 64 -4.36 6.68 -14.59
N ARG A 65 -3.58 7.50 -13.87
CA ARG A 65 -3.69 8.96 -13.86
C ARG A 65 -2.46 9.60 -14.49
N ALA A 66 -2.66 10.66 -15.27
CA ALA A 66 -1.55 11.40 -15.86
C ALA A 66 -0.75 12.16 -14.77
N PRO A 67 0.59 12.20 -14.84
CA PRO A 67 1.42 12.92 -13.86
C PRO A 67 1.43 14.44 -14.05
N GLY A 68 0.89 14.95 -15.15
CA GLY A 68 0.90 16.37 -15.52
C GLY A 68 0.39 17.32 -14.42
N PRO A 69 -0.78 17.09 -13.82
CA PRO A 69 -1.29 17.91 -12.72
C PRO A 69 -0.37 17.93 -11.49
N ALA A 70 0.17 16.77 -11.08
CA ALA A 70 1.10 16.68 -9.97
C ALA A 70 2.40 17.47 -10.26
N ARG A 71 2.92 17.38 -11.49
CA ARG A 71 4.10 18.12 -11.93
C ARG A 71 3.91 19.63 -11.88
N ARG A 72 2.73 20.15 -12.28
CA ARG A 72 2.44 21.59 -12.19
C ARG A 72 2.42 22.09 -10.75
N ARG A 73 1.73 21.37 -9.86
CA ARG A 73 1.69 21.70 -8.42
C ARG A 73 3.08 21.69 -7.80
N LEU A 74 3.90 20.69 -8.13
CA LEU A 74 5.28 20.60 -7.64
C LEU A 74 6.14 21.80 -8.08
N ARG A 75 6.00 22.26 -9.33
CA ARG A 75 6.74 23.44 -9.83
C ARG A 75 6.33 24.71 -9.08
N ALA A 76 5.04 24.90 -8.81
CA ALA A 76 4.54 26.07 -8.08
C ALA A 76 5.01 26.13 -6.61
N LEU A 77 5.35 24.99 -5.99
CA LEU A 77 5.91 24.94 -4.63
C LEU A 77 7.43 25.16 -4.59
N ARG A 78 8.10 25.14 -5.74
CA ARG A 78 9.57 25.20 -5.87
C ARG A 78 10.07 26.46 -6.57
N GLY A 79 9.16 27.32 -7.03
CA GLY A 79 9.45 28.68 -7.49
C GLY A 79 9.04 29.66 -6.41
#